data_AF-A0A662USR5-F1
#
_entry.id   AF-A0A662USR5-F1
#
_cell.length_a   1.000
_cell.length_b   1.000
_cell.length_c   1.000
_cell.angle_alpha   90.00
_cell.angle_beta   90.00
_cell.angle_gamma   90.00
#
_symmetry.space_group_name_H-M   'P 1'
#
loop_
_entity.id
_entity.type
_entity.pdbx_description
1 polymer ?
#
loop_
_entity_poly.entity_id
_entity_poly.type
_entity_poly.pdbx_seq_one_letter_code
_entity_poly.pdbx_strand_id
1 'polypeptide(L)'
;MKELLLLITILVVSIPPLSSLVSMGQSSSEELLPIFNTTRRVIPDNLPWYPILVFGDNRPGDTKSAAYNPVFYRIVEEFDTILPIAVIGTGDYVGLGYEYQYLEFYRVLNSTRLENLWLAVGNHDVEVSEGWDNWAKYIGPTNYYIDDIPGWRIGIVNTEVRLTKHWENQLKLMYENLSNRSLLLAFHKPVFPDVDHNIRSDWIPVTLNTFSSYGYPKVVLQGHWHGWGYSIRYNVTWIVTGGAGAPLYTYEVTKPEEGDIVTGVYHYTVLILYPNGTFRFYPVDIGSGKFSVKKLDDTSYLVVNSRVNLRGEPVEIPVRVKFTYNGVEVYTVLMAPPRSSVEVSYSTIDGVHIAISCNATEWYVYVCNPVDPNISHVSLPVNGTATIDLSVVLGSTTPTMASKETVSTGYTPTRSSPAIEESTQVEKPKSTPTLKSSPLHPTSPTPIPHRTTELPSTLQKPWVAPETDFKPFLRVLCGVLLALGLGTAIWLFSRKT
;
A
#
# COMPACT_ATOMS: atom_id res chain seq x y z
N MET A 1 -31.30 -46.88 -54.63
CA MET A 1 -32.05 -46.91 -53.35
C MET A 1 -31.57 -48.07 -52.48
N LYS A 2 -30.26 -48.06 -52.26
CA LYS A 2 -29.42 -48.94 -51.45
C LYS A 2 -28.38 -47.92 -50.98
N GLU A 3 -28.52 -47.42 -49.76
CA GLU A 3 -27.53 -46.61 -49.01
C GLU A 3 -28.12 -45.95 -47.75
N LEU A 4 -29.44 -46.02 -47.52
CA LEU A 4 -30.07 -45.40 -46.34
C LEU A 4 -30.50 -46.42 -45.25
N LEU A 5 -29.75 -47.53 -45.09
CA LEU A 5 -30.09 -48.56 -44.09
C LEU A 5 -28.87 -49.21 -43.41
N LEU A 6 -27.70 -48.55 -43.44
CA LEU A 6 -26.46 -49.03 -42.83
C LEU A 6 -25.80 -47.98 -41.93
N LEU A 7 -26.61 -47.11 -41.30
CA LEU A 7 -26.13 -46.15 -40.30
C LEU A 7 -27.04 -46.06 -39.06
N ILE A 8 -27.91 -47.06 -38.85
CA ILE A 8 -28.78 -47.17 -37.68
C ILE A 8 -28.66 -48.59 -37.09
N THR A 9 -27.44 -49.06 -36.92
CA THR A 9 -27.14 -50.22 -36.06
C THR A 9 -25.64 -50.22 -35.78
N ILE A 10 -25.26 -50.26 -34.51
CA ILE A 10 -23.90 -50.09 -33.95
C ILE A 10 -23.53 -48.63 -33.61
N LEU A 11 -24.19 -48.09 -32.58
CA LEU A 11 -23.46 -47.53 -31.45
C LEU A 11 -24.30 -47.68 -30.17
N VAL A 12 -24.61 -48.94 -29.82
CA VAL A 12 -24.94 -49.30 -28.45
C VAL A 12 -23.61 -49.52 -27.74
N VAL A 13 -23.07 -48.45 -27.17
CA VAL A 13 -22.00 -48.53 -26.16
C VAL A 13 -22.41 -47.61 -25.02
N SER A 14 -22.99 -48.23 -24.00
CA SER A 14 -22.76 -47.90 -22.58
C SER A 14 -22.91 -46.43 -22.19
N ILE A 15 -24.15 -45.92 -22.19
CA ILE A 15 -24.46 -44.73 -21.38
C ILE A 15 -24.56 -45.24 -19.92
N PRO A 16 -23.62 -44.90 -19.02
CA PRO A 16 -23.78 -45.25 -17.62
C PRO A 16 -25.03 -44.55 -17.08
N PRO A 17 -25.74 -45.17 -16.12
CA PRO A 17 -26.92 -44.55 -15.54
C PRO A 17 -26.58 -43.15 -15.02
N LEU A 18 -27.50 -42.20 -15.22
CA LEU A 18 -27.42 -40.79 -14.85
C LEU A 18 -27.38 -40.55 -13.32
N SER A 19 -26.93 -41.55 -12.56
CA SER A 19 -26.69 -41.54 -11.12
C SER A 19 -25.20 -41.61 -10.76
N SER A 20 -24.29 -41.54 -11.74
CA SER A 20 -22.83 -41.53 -11.52
C SER A 20 -22.12 -40.24 -11.99
N LEU A 21 -22.87 -39.20 -12.35
CA LEU A 21 -22.37 -37.85 -12.65
C LEU A 21 -22.78 -36.82 -11.58
N VAL A 22 -22.81 -37.25 -10.32
CA VAL A 22 -22.67 -36.38 -9.15
C VAL A 22 -21.70 -37.06 -8.20
N SER A 23 -20.49 -37.33 -8.67
CA SER A 23 -19.35 -37.05 -7.81
C SER A 23 -19.05 -35.57 -8.05
N MET A 24 -19.87 -34.70 -7.46
CA MET A 24 -19.33 -33.43 -6.99
C MET A 24 -18.17 -33.87 -6.13
N GLY A 25 -16.95 -33.76 -6.68
CA GLY A 25 -15.78 -33.72 -5.84
C GLY A 25 -16.18 -32.76 -4.73
N GLN A 26 -16.19 -33.26 -3.50
CA GLN A 26 -15.82 -32.43 -2.38
C GLN A 26 -14.43 -31.92 -2.77
N SER A 27 -14.38 -30.83 -3.56
CA SER A 27 -13.27 -29.92 -3.45
C SER A 27 -13.36 -29.57 -1.97
N SER A 28 -12.43 -30.09 -1.19
CA SER A 28 -12.11 -29.52 0.11
C SER A 28 -12.21 -28.02 -0.11
N SER A 29 -13.22 -27.38 0.49
CA SER A 29 -13.39 -25.95 0.38
C SER A 29 -12.10 -25.39 0.96
N GLU A 30 -11.14 -25.04 0.10
CA GLU A 30 -9.93 -24.39 0.54
C GLU A 30 -10.42 -23.19 1.32
N GLU A 31 -10.10 -23.19 2.61
CA GLU A 31 -10.56 -22.18 3.54
C GLU A 31 -10.09 -20.84 2.99
N LEU A 32 -11.04 -19.95 2.66
CA LEU A 32 -10.70 -18.64 2.13
C LEU A 32 -9.94 -17.89 3.21
N LEU A 33 -8.65 -17.64 2.97
CA LEU A 33 -7.80 -16.88 3.87
C LEU A 33 -7.83 -15.39 3.51
N PRO A 34 -7.91 -14.48 4.50
CA PRO A 34 -7.93 -13.03 4.24
C PRO A 34 -6.67 -12.53 3.52
N ILE A 35 -6.79 -11.43 2.77
CA ILE A 35 -5.68 -10.76 2.07
C ILE A 35 -4.52 -10.46 3.00
N PHE A 36 -4.81 -9.99 4.22
CA PHE A 36 -3.78 -9.71 5.22
C PHE A 36 -2.89 -10.92 5.43
N ASN A 37 -3.46 -12.13 5.55
CA ASN A 37 -2.73 -13.37 5.80
C ASN A 37 -2.03 -13.91 4.55
N THR A 38 -2.73 -13.99 3.42
CA THR A 38 -2.22 -14.62 2.19
C THR A 38 -1.04 -13.86 1.58
N THR A 39 -0.99 -12.54 1.80
CA THR A 39 0.06 -11.68 1.23
C THR A 39 1.23 -11.41 2.17
N ARG A 40 1.20 -11.87 3.44
CA ARG A 40 2.36 -11.68 4.33
C ARG A 40 3.59 -12.35 3.77
N ARG A 41 4.68 -11.60 3.70
CA ARG A 41 6.02 -12.07 3.40
C ARG A 41 6.98 -11.46 4.40
N VAL A 42 8.01 -12.23 4.74
CA VAL A 42 9.10 -11.74 5.58
C VAL A 42 9.79 -10.58 4.86
N ILE A 43 10.03 -9.50 5.58
CA ILE A 43 10.76 -8.33 5.11
C ILE A 43 12.14 -8.36 5.77
N PRO A 44 13.25 -8.30 5.00
CA PRO A 44 14.58 -8.16 5.60
C PRO A 44 14.71 -6.87 6.41
N ASP A 45 15.31 -6.96 7.59
CA ASP A 45 15.47 -5.84 8.53
C ASP A 45 16.80 -5.07 8.37
N ASN A 46 17.53 -5.36 7.29
CA ASN A 46 18.83 -4.78 6.99
C ASN A 46 18.88 -4.12 5.61
N LEU A 47 17.72 -3.81 5.02
CA LEU A 47 17.65 -3.06 3.75
C LEU A 47 17.98 -1.58 3.99
N PRO A 48 18.64 -0.91 3.03
CA PRO A 48 18.98 0.51 3.18
C PRO A 48 17.74 1.42 3.11
N TRP A 49 16.68 0.99 2.42
CA TRP A 49 15.41 1.71 2.30
C TRP A 49 14.27 0.78 1.83
N TYR A 50 13.04 1.13 2.17
CA TYR A 50 11.85 0.27 2.04
C TYR A 50 10.78 0.98 1.19
N PRO A 51 10.56 0.57 -0.08
CA PRO A 51 9.57 1.18 -0.94
C PRO A 51 8.16 0.63 -0.69
N ILE A 52 7.25 1.52 -0.31
CA ILE A 52 5.83 1.27 -0.06
C ILE A 52 5.02 2.08 -1.06
N LEU A 53 3.95 1.48 -1.58
CA LEU A 53 2.94 2.23 -2.34
C LEU A 53 1.67 2.39 -1.49
N VAL A 54 1.01 3.54 -1.61
CA VAL A 54 -0.19 3.87 -0.84
C VAL A 54 -1.32 4.25 -1.79
N PHE A 55 -2.52 3.74 -1.53
CA PHE A 55 -3.72 4.02 -2.31
C PHE A 55 -4.96 4.02 -1.41
N GLY A 56 -6.08 4.55 -1.89
CA GLY A 56 -7.37 4.50 -1.20
C GLY A 56 -8.51 5.00 -2.07
N ASP A 57 -9.73 4.70 -1.66
CA ASP A 57 -10.95 5.17 -2.31
C ASP A 57 -11.00 4.72 -3.78
N ASN A 58 -10.87 3.40 -3.99
CA ASN A 58 -10.98 2.80 -5.31
C ASN A 58 -12.38 2.29 -5.65
N ARG A 59 -13.34 2.35 -4.70
CA ARG A 59 -14.68 1.79 -4.88
C ARG A 59 -15.36 2.20 -6.21
N PRO A 60 -16.29 1.38 -6.72
CA PRO A 60 -17.10 1.74 -7.88
C PRO A 60 -17.87 3.06 -7.68
N GLY A 61 -18.07 3.78 -8.79
CA GLY A 61 -18.87 5.01 -8.79
C GLY A 61 -20.35 4.77 -8.48
N ASP A 62 -20.92 3.72 -9.07
CA ASP A 62 -22.16 3.13 -8.58
C ASP A 62 -21.83 2.22 -7.39
N THR A 63 -22.18 2.65 -6.18
CA THR A 63 -21.86 1.94 -4.95
C THR A 63 -22.54 0.56 -4.85
N LYS A 64 -23.53 0.25 -5.69
CA LYS A 64 -24.13 -1.09 -5.80
C LYS A 64 -23.46 -2.00 -6.82
N SER A 65 -22.44 -1.52 -7.51
CA SER A 65 -21.67 -2.31 -8.48
C SER A 65 -20.48 -2.99 -7.82
N ALA A 66 -19.97 -4.05 -8.44
CA ALA A 66 -18.63 -4.59 -8.19
C ALA A 66 -17.63 -4.18 -9.28
N ALA A 67 -18.09 -3.55 -10.37
CA ALA A 67 -17.24 -3.14 -11.47
C ALA A 67 -16.51 -1.83 -11.15
N TYR A 68 -15.19 -1.89 -11.09
CA TYR A 68 -14.34 -0.75 -10.76
C TYR A 68 -14.12 0.20 -11.94
N ASN A 69 -13.74 1.44 -11.60
CA ASN A 69 -13.20 2.38 -12.57
C ASN A 69 -11.87 1.83 -13.15
N PRO A 70 -11.62 1.93 -14.48
CA PRO A 70 -10.33 1.56 -15.09
C PRO A 70 -9.07 2.14 -14.43
N VAL A 71 -9.21 3.27 -13.71
CA VAL A 71 -8.12 3.82 -12.89
C VAL A 71 -7.61 2.81 -11.86
N PHE A 72 -8.51 2.14 -11.13
CA PHE A 72 -8.12 1.17 -10.10
C PHE A 72 -7.31 0.02 -10.70
N TYR A 73 -7.78 -0.57 -11.79
CA TYR A 73 -7.06 -1.65 -12.46
C TYR A 73 -5.68 -1.23 -12.96
N ARG A 74 -5.53 0.01 -13.46
CA ARG A 74 -4.21 0.55 -13.86
C ARG A 74 -3.27 0.75 -12.68
N ILE A 75 -3.78 1.18 -11.54
CA ILE A 75 -2.97 1.29 -10.31
C ILE A 75 -2.50 -0.10 -9.88
N VAL A 76 -3.41 -1.09 -9.84
CA VAL A 76 -3.07 -2.47 -9.45
C VAL A 76 -2.06 -3.10 -10.41
N GLU A 77 -2.22 -2.91 -11.72
CA GLU A 77 -1.27 -3.39 -12.74
C GLU A 77 0.11 -2.73 -12.58
N GLU A 78 0.15 -1.43 -12.33
CA GLU A 78 1.40 -0.72 -12.08
C GLU A 78 2.05 -1.16 -10.77
N PHE A 79 1.26 -1.40 -9.71
CA PHE A 79 1.76 -1.92 -8.44
C PHE A 79 2.37 -3.30 -8.61
N ASP A 80 1.70 -4.21 -9.35
CA ASP A 80 2.25 -5.54 -9.66
C ASP A 80 3.56 -5.42 -10.46
N THR A 81 3.62 -4.48 -11.39
CA THR A 81 4.82 -4.20 -12.19
C THR A 81 5.97 -3.63 -11.34
N ILE A 82 5.67 -2.71 -10.42
CA ILE A 82 6.63 -2.12 -9.48
C ILE A 82 7.11 -3.15 -8.44
N LEU A 83 6.19 -4.01 -8.00
CA LEU A 83 6.37 -5.03 -6.97
C LEU A 83 6.93 -4.44 -5.65
N PRO A 84 6.27 -3.45 -5.02
CA PRO A 84 6.80 -2.83 -3.81
C PRO A 84 6.94 -3.83 -2.66
N ILE A 85 7.66 -3.47 -1.59
CA ILE A 85 7.85 -4.38 -0.45
C ILE A 85 6.57 -4.55 0.39
N ALA A 86 5.71 -3.54 0.34
CA ALA A 86 4.39 -3.53 0.94
C ALA A 86 3.50 -2.51 0.23
N VAL A 87 2.19 -2.64 0.44
CA VAL A 87 1.18 -1.68 -0.03
C VAL A 87 0.27 -1.32 1.13
N ILE A 88 0.06 -0.02 1.35
CA ILE A 88 -0.87 0.49 2.36
C ILE A 88 -2.15 0.98 1.67
N GLY A 89 -3.30 0.51 2.15
CA GLY A 89 -4.61 0.99 1.71
C GLY A 89 -5.26 1.88 2.78
N THR A 90 -5.92 2.96 2.38
CA THR A 90 -6.59 3.89 3.30
C THR A 90 -8.12 3.76 3.34
N GLY A 91 -8.70 2.67 2.85
CA GLY A 91 -10.14 2.36 2.95
C GLY A 91 -10.98 2.67 1.71
N ASP A 92 -12.26 2.32 1.79
CA ASP A 92 -13.26 2.46 0.72
C ASP A 92 -12.90 1.68 -0.54
N TYR A 93 -12.64 0.38 -0.34
CA TYR A 93 -12.32 -0.55 -1.42
C TYR A 93 -13.56 -1.03 -2.14
N VAL A 94 -14.68 -1.20 -1.43
CA VAL A 94 -15.95 -1.66 -1.99
C VAL A 94 -17.03 -0.58 -1.87
N GLY A 95 -18.14 -0.77 -2.57
CA GLY A 95 -19.19 0.26 -2.64
C GLY A 95 -20.10 0.34 -1.42
N LEU A 96 -20.55 -0.80 -0.87
CA LEU A 96 -21.47 -0.85 0.27
C LEU A 96 -21.10 -1.95 1.30
N GLY A 97 -20.10 -2.77 1.03
CA GLY A 97 -19.70 -3.86 1.93
C GLY A 97 -20.39 -5.21 1.66
N TYR A 98 -21.09 -5.36 0.54
CA TYR A 98 -21.69 -6.64 0.17
C TYR A 98 -20.63 -7.68 -0.21
N GLU A 99 -20.91 -8.95 0.07
CA GLU A 99 -19.98 -10.06 -0.14
C GLU A 99 -19.47 -10.15 -1.59
N TYR A 100 -20.34 -9.97 -2.59
CA TYR A 100 -19.93 -10.04 -4.00
C TYR A 100 -18.95 -8.91 -4.40
N GLN A 101 -19.00 -7.75 -3.73
CA GLN A 101 -18.06 -6.65 -3.96
C GLN A 101 -16.69 -6.98 -3.38
N TYR A 102 -16.68 -7.54 -2.15
CA TYR A 102 -15.45 -8.03 -1.53
C TYR A 102 -14.83 -9.18 -2.30
N LEU A 103 -15.64 -10.11 -2.81
CA LEU A 103 -15.15 -11.22 -3.64
C LEU A 103 -14.46 -10.70 -4.91
N GLU A 104 -15.00 -9.66 -5.54
CA GLU A 104 -14.36 -9.04 -6.70
C GLU A 104 -13.06 -8.32 -6.32
N PHE A 105 -13.07 -7.52 -5.25
CA PHE A 105 -11.85 -6.88 -4.75
C PHE A 105 -10.74 -7.91 -4.44
N TYR A 106 -11.13 -8.98 -3.73
CA TYR A 106 -10.26 -10.09 -3.38
C TYR A 106 -9.67 -10.75 -4.61
N ARG A 107 -10.49 -11.03 -5.64
CA ARG A 107 -10.02 -11.61 -6.90
C ARG A 107 -9.02 -10.71 -7.61
N VAL A 108 -9.27 -9.41 -7.66
CA VAL A 108 -8.36 -8.45 -8.27
C VAL A 108 -7.00 -8.51 -7.58
N LEU A 109 -6.95 -8.37 -6.26
CA LEU A 109 -5.67 -8.36 -5.53
C LEU A 109 -4.98 -9.74 -5.53
N ASN A 110 -5.74 -10.82 -5.37
CA ASN A 110 -5.19 -12.18 -5.35
C ASN A 110 -4.72 -12.67 -6.74
N SER A 111 -5.06 -11.95 -7.80
CA SER A 111 -4.51 -12.19 -9.15
C SER A 111 -3.13 -11.56 -9.38
N THR A 112 -2.61 -10.83 -8.39
CA THR A 112 -1.32 -10.14 -8.45
C THR A 112 -0.22 -10.86 -7.66
N ARG A 113 1.01 -10.40 -7.81
CA ARG A 113 2.19 -10.79 -7.03
C ARG A 113 2.42 -9.86 -5.84
N LEU A 114 1.44 -9.01 -5.49
CA LEU A 114 1.60 -8.05 -4.40
C LEU A 114 1.80 -8.76 -3.06
N GLU A 115 2.68 -8.19 -2.26
CA GLU A 115 3.05 -8.69 -0.94
C GLU A 115 2.71 -7.63 0.11
N ASN A 116 2.45 -8.09 1.34
CA ASN A 116 2.25 -7.26 2.52
C ASN A 116 1.21 -6.14 2.31
N LEU A 117 -0.02 -6.53 1.96
CA LEU A 117 -1.15 -5.60 1.86
C LEU A 117 -1.65 -5.24 3.27
N TRP A 118 -1.50 -3.99 3.65
CA TRP A 118 -1.91 -3.45 4.95
C TRP A 118 -3.04 -2.43 4.75
N LEU A 119 -4.28 -2.87 4.97
CA LEU A 119 -5.48 -2.14 4.56
C LEU A 119 -6.23 -1.59 5.77
N ALA A 120 -6.50 -0.28 5.79
CA ALA A 120 -7.40 0.35 6.75
C ALA A 120 -8.86 0.25 6.28
N VAL A 121 -9.80 0.15 7.21
CA VAL A 121 -11.26 0.12 6.93
C VAL A 121 -11.77 1.51 6.58
N GLY A 122 -12.55 1.64 5.51
CA GLY A 122 -13.34 2.83 5.19
C GLY A 122 -14.83 2.69 5.48
N ASN A 123 -15.60 3.77 5.40
CA ASN A 123 -17.02 3.72 5.74
C ASN A 123 -17.84 2.90 4.74
N HIS A 124 -17.48 2.92 3.45
CA HIS A 124 -18.18 2.14 2.44
C HIS A 124 -17.92 0.63 2.57
N ASP A 125 -16.81 0.24 3.19
CA ASP A 125 -16.45 -1.16 3.44
C ASP A 125 -17.42 -1.83 4.43
N VAL A 126 -18.07 -1.04 5.28
CA VAL A 126 -18.90 -1.49 6.41
C VAL A 126 -20.25 -0.79 6.50
N GLU A 127 -20.71 -0.23 5.37
CA GLU A 127 -21.98 0.50 5.27
C GLU A 127 -23.18 -0.41 5.59
N VAL A 128 -23.16 -1.65 5.07
CA VAL A 128 -24.14 -2.69 5.43
C VAL A 128 -23.70 -3.49 6.65
N SER A 129 -24.67 -4.06 7.37
CA SER A 129 -24.42 -4.81 8.61
C SER A 129 -23.40 -5.94 8.46
N GLU A 130 -23.50 -6.69 7.37
CA GLU A 130 -22.62 -7.81 7.02
C GLU A 130 -21.25 -7.37 6.51
N GLY A 131 -21.04 -6.07 6.27
CA GLY A 131 -19.77 -5.52 5.79
C GLY A 131 -18.61 -5.81 6.76
N TRP A 132 -18.87 -5.84 8.07
CA TRP A 132 -17.87 -6.22 9.08
C TRP A 132 -17.45 -7.69 8.96
N ASP A 133 -18.41 -8.58 8.75
CA ASP A 133 -18.13 -10.01 8.60
C ASP A 133 -17.39 -10.27 7.28
N ASN A 134 -17.77 -9.57 6.21
CA ASN A 134 -17.09 -9.64 4.92
C ASN A 134 -15.67 -9.06 4.99
N TRP A 135 -15.45 -7.95 5.69
CA TRP A 135 -14.12 -7.42 5.94
C TRP A 135 -13.22 -8.46 6.63
N ALA A 136 -13.71 -9.06 7.71
CA ALA A 136 -12.94 -10.07 8.45
C ALA A 136 -12.62 -11.30 7.58
N LYS A 137 -13.57 -11.71 6.73
CA LYS A 137 -13.42 -12.85 5.82
C LYS A 137 -12.42 -12.60 4.69
N TYR A 138 -12.49 -11.45 4.01
CA TYR A 138 -11.71 -11.20 2.80
C TYR A 138 -10.45 -10.37 3.03
N ILE A 139 -10.45 -9.47 4.02
CA ILE A 139 -9.37 -8.51 4.26
C ILE A 139 -8.54 -8.90 5.49
N GLY A 140 -9.15 -8.93 6.68
CA GLY A 140 -8.50 -9.35 7.92
C GLY A 140 -8.74 -8.38 9.09
N PRO A 141 -7.73 -8.07 9.93
CA PRO A 141 -7.92 -7.24 11.12
C PRO A 141 -8.32 -5.80 10.76
N THR A 142 -9.08 -5.15 11.64
CA THR A 142 -9.53 -3.75 11.45
C THR A 142 -8.63 -2.73 12.14
N ASN A 143 -7.83 -3.16 13.12
CA ASN A 143 -6.95 -2.31 13.92
C ASN A 143 -5.75 -3.10 14.40
N TYR A 144 -4.55 -2.73 13.96
CA TYR A 144 -3.32 -3.49 14.20
C TYR A 144 -2.09 -2.63 13.91
N TYR A 145 -0.90 -3.12 14.25
CA TYR A 145 0.36 -2.49 13.84
C TYR A 145 1.32 -3.51 13.22
N ILE A 146 2.26 -3.01 12.42
CA ILE A 146 3.36 -3.75 11.83
C ILE A 146 4.69 -3.16 12.32
N ASP A 147 5.59 -4.01 12.80
CA ASP A 147 6.94 -3.66 13.25
C ASP A 147 8.04 -4.31 12.38
N ASP A 148 7.67 -4.80 11.20
CA ASP A 148 8.57 -5.49 10.24
C ASP A 148 9.61 -4.58 9.59
N ILE A 149 9.42 -3.25 9.63
CA ILE A 149 10.34 -2.29 9.04
C ILE A 149 11.18 -1.66 10.16
N PRO A 150 12.51 -1.82 10.12
CA PRO A 150 13.42 -1.26 11.13
C PRO A 150 13.20 0.22 11.37
N GLY A 151 13.19 0.61 12.64
CA GLY A 151 13.00 2.01 13.03
C GLY A 151 11.58 2.54 12.85
N TRP A 152 10.63 1.72 12.40
CA TRP A 152 9.25 2.11 12.14
C TRP A 152 8.25 1.19 12.82
N ARG A 153 7.19 1.80 13.36
CA ARG A 153 5.90 1.15 13.55
C ARG A 153 4.90 1.74 12.57
N ILE A 154 4.16 0.88 11.89
CA ILE A 154 3.05 1.26 11.02
C ILE A 154 1.77 0.84 11.70
N GLY A 155 0.97 1.81 12.16
CA GLY A 155 -0.32 1.59 12.79
C GLY A 155 -1.47 1.73 11.81
N ILE A 156 -2.28 0.68 11.66
CA ILE A 156 -3.51 0.70 10.87
C ILE A 156 -4.68 0.87 11.85
N VAL A 157 -5.41 1.99 11.74
CA VAL A 157 -6.43 2.40 12.71
C VAL A 157 -7.79 2.53 12.05
N ASN A 158 -8.83 2.01 12.72
CA ASN A 158 -10.22 2.03 12.22
C ASN A 158 -10.94 3.34 12.61
N THR A 159 -11.38 4.14 11.64
CA THR A 159 -12.22 5.33 11.88
C THR A 159 -13.70 5.04 12.01
N GLU A 160 -14.15 3.83 11.69
CA GLU A 160 -15.55 3.43 11.67
C GLU A 160 -16.05 2.88 13.02
N VAL A 161 -15.32 3.18 14.10
CA VAL A 161 -15.79 2.93 15.47
C VAL A 161 -16.82 3.99 15.90
N ARG A 162 -17.71 3.62 16.82
CA ARG A 162 -18.82 4.51 17.21
C ARG A 162 -18.47 5.50 18.32
N LEU A 163 -17.69 5.04 19.30
CA LEU A 163 -17.40 5.80 20.51
C LEU A 163 -16.02 6.45 20.44
N THR A 164 -15.95 7.72 20.84
CA THR A 164 -14.69 8.48 20.97
C THR A 164 -13.66 7.76 21.85
N LYS A 165 -14.11 7.01 22.86
CA LYS A 165 -13.22 6.22 23.72
C LYS A 165 -12.54 5.07 22.98
N HIS A 166 -13.22 4.44 22.03
CA HIS A 166 -12.63 3.38 21.20
C HIS A 166 -11.56 3.96 20.28
N TRP A 167 -11.85 5.09 19.64
CA TRP A 167 -10.86 5.83 18.85
C TRP A 167 -9.60 6.17 19.67
N GLU A 168 -9.78 6.78 20.84
CA GLU A 168 -8.67 7.12 21.75
C GLU A 168 -7.84 5.87 22.13
N ASN A 169 -8.51 4.77 22.49
CA ASN A 169 -7.84 3.54 22.89
C ASN A 169 -7.04 2.91 21.73
N GLN A 170 -7.58 2.95 20.51
CA GLN A 170 -6.87 2.44 19.33
C GLN A 170 -5.62 3.27 19.01
N LEU A 171 -5.71 4.60 19.14
CA LEU A 171 -4.53 5.46 18.99
C LEU A 171 -3.47 5.13 20.05
N LYS A 172 -3.87 4.97 21.32
CA LYS A 172 -2.95 4.61 22.42
C LYS A 172 -2.25 3.27 22.20
N LEU A 173 -2.97 2.28 21.66
CA LEU A 173 -2.40 0.97 21.33
C LEU A 173 -1.19 1.09 20.39
N MET A 174 -1.18 2.07 19.47
CA MET A 174 -0.07 2.27 18.53
C MET A 174 1.23 2.69 19.23
N TYR A 175 1.14 3.23 20.46
CA TYR A 175 2.29 3.64 21.25
C TYR A 175 2.80 2.56 22.22
N GLU A 176 2.06 1.47 22.43
CA GLU A 176 2.44 0.42 23.37
C GLU A 176 3.73 -0.28 22.95
N ASN A 177 4.78 -0.22 23.77
CA ASN A 177 6.09 -0.80 23.45
C ASN A 177 6.71 -0.24 22.14
N LEU A 178 6.38 1.00 21.75
CA LEU A 178 6.92 1.65 20.55
C LEU A 178 8.45 1.73 20.56
N SER A 179 9.06 1.78 21.76
CA SER A 179 10.50 1.85 21.95
C SER A 179 11.08 3.07 21.23
N ASN A 180 12.19 2.93 20.49
CA ASN A 180 12.81 4.00 19.71
C ASN A 180 12.29 4.14 18.26
N ARG A 181 11.20 3.45 17.90
CA ARG A 181 10.64 3.50 16.54
C ARG A 181 9.93 4.82 16.28
N SER A 182 10.00 5.29 15.04
CA SER A 182 9.11 6.32 14.51
C SER A 182 7.74 5.72 14.24
N LEU A 183 6.68 6.52 14.43
CA LEU A 183 5.31 6.09 14.19
C LEU A 183 4.80 6.66 12.86
N LEU A 184 4.28 5.76 12.01
CA LEU A 184 3.41 6.06 10.88
C LEU A 184 2.01 5.55 11.21
N LEU A 185 0.98 6.34 10.91
CA LEU A 185 -0.41 5.89 11.02
C LEU A 185 -1.10 5.88 9.66
N ALA A 186 -2.00 4.94 9.44
CA ALA A 186 -2.91 4.92 8.31
C ALA A 186 -4.34 4.66 8.80
N PHE A 187 -5.28 5.52 8.40
CA PHE A 187 -6.69 5.41 8.77
C PHE A 187 -7.56 6.19 7.78
N HIS A 188 -8.84 5.87 7.66
CA HIS A 188 -9.61 6.34 6.52
C HIS A 188 -9.99 7.83 6.56
N LYS A 189 -10.68 8.32 7.60
CA LYS A 189 -11.21 9.69 7.63
C LYS A 189 -10.15 10.75 8.01
N PRO A 190 -9.98 11.83 7.21
CA PRO A 190 -8.97 12.85 7.44
C PRO A 190 -9.12 13.64 8.75
N VAL A 191 -8.02 13.85 9.46
CA VAL A 191 -7.88 14.86 10.52
C VAL A 191 -7.38 16.17 9.89
N PHE A 192 -6.35 16.08 9.04
CA PHE A 192 -5.81 17.19 8.26
C PHE A 192 -5.39 16.75 6.84
N PRO A 193 -5.32 17.67 5.86
CA PRO A 193 -5.90 19.02 5.91
C PRO A 193 -7.42 18.98 6.09
N ASP A 194 -8.02 20.14 6.37
CA ASP A 194 -9.48 20.26 6.26
C ASP A 194 -9.86 20.15 4.77
N VAL A 195 -10.67 19.14 4.47
CA VAL A 195 -11.14 18.80 3.12
C VAL A 195 -12.67 18.82 3.05
N ASP A 196 -13.32 19.43 4.05
CA ASP A 196 -14.79 19.51 4.20
C ASP A 196 -15.48 18.14 4.29
N HIS A 197 -14.69 17.07 4.46
CA HIS A 197 -15.08 15.66 4.62
C HIS A 197 -14.13 15.00 5.63
N ASN A 198 -13.91 15.66 6.76
CA ASN A 198 -12.99 15.18 7.79
C ASN A 198 -13.68 14.21 8.74
N ILE A 199 -12.88 13.57 9.57
CA ILE A 199 -13.33 12.84 10.73
C ILE A 199 -14.19 13.75 11.63
N ARG A 200 -15.02 13.12 12.47
CA ARG A 200 -15.86 13.82 13.44
C ARG A 200 -15.07 14.87 14.21
N SER A 201 -15.58 16.10 14.25
CA SER A 201 -14.85 17.26 14.79
C SER A 201 -14.46 17.11 16.27
N ASP A 202 -15.24 16.36 17.06
CA ASP A 202 -14.92 16.05 18.46
C ASP A 202 -13.75 15.06 18.62
N TRP A 203 -13.37 14.34 17.56
CA TRP A 203 -12.23 13.42 17.59
C TRP A 203 -10.91 14.11 17.26
N ILE A 204 -10.91 15.24 16.57
CA ILE A 204 -9.69 15.99 16.24
C ILE A 204 -8.94 16.40 17.53
N PRO A 205 -9.59 17.01 18.56
CA PRO A 205 -8.94 17.29 19.84
C PRO A 205 -8.43 16.04 20.55
N VAL A 206 -9.15 14.91 20.47
CA VAL A 206 -8.74 13.65 21.09
C VAL A 206 -7.49 13.08 20.44
N THR A 207 -7.41 13.14 19.10
CA THR A 207 -6.23 12.76 18.33
C THR A 207 -5.03 13.62 18.73
N LEU A 208 -5.19 14.95 18.69
CA LEU A 208 -4.12 15.88 19.03
C LEU A 208 -3.67 15.76 20.50
N ASN A 209 -4.59 15.57 21.44
CA ASN A 209 -4.26 15.36 22.84
C ASN A 209 -3.51 14.05 23.07
N THR A 210 -3.90 12.98 22.36
CA THR A 210 -3.17 11.70 22.40
C THR A 210 -1.75 11.88 21.84
N PHE A 211 -1.59 12.51 20.68
CA PHE A 211 -0.27 12.74 20.08
C PHE A 211 0.60 13.66 20.95
N SER A 212 0.00 14.67 21.57
CA SER A 212 0.72 15.54 22.51
C SER A 212 1.16 14.79 23.77
N SER A 213 0.43 13.77 24.20
CA SER A 213 0.73 12.99 25.41
C SER A 213 1.76 11.89 25.18
N TYR A 214 1.75 11.25 24.00
CA TYR A 214 2.59 10.08 23.69
C TYR A 214 3.69 10.35 22.65
N GLY A 215 3.66 11.50 21.99
CA GLY A 215 4.56 11.88 20.91
C GLY A 215 3.86 11.91 19.55
N TYR A 216 4.17 12.91 18.72
CA TYR A 216 3.56 13.05 17.41
C TYR A 216 4.10 12.02 16.41
N PRO A 217 3.25 11.36 15.59
CA PRO A 217 3.71 10.49 14.51
C PRO A 217 4.48 11.30 13.46
N LYS A 218 5.33 10.64 12.67
CA LYS A 218 6.07 11.31 11.59
C LYS A 218 5.17 11.61 10.39
N VAL A 219 4.28 10.67 10.10
CA VAL A 219 3.38 10.73 8.94
C VAL A 219 2.06 10.04 9.25
N VAL A 220 0.98 10.58 8.71
CA VAL A 220 -0.37 10.04 8.81
C VAL A 220 -0.98 9.98 7.40
N LEU A 221 -1.35 8.77 6.97
CA LEU A 221 -1.92 8.44 5.67
C LEU A 221 -3.44 8.28 5.79
N GLN A 222 -4.19 8.96 4.93
CA GLN A 222 -5.66 9.05 5.01
C GLN A 222 -6.33 8.91 3.64
N GLY A 223 -7.62 8.59 3.62
CA GLY A 223 -8.46 8.47 2.44
C GLY A 223 -9.72 9.34 2.56
N HIS A 224 -10.88 8.78 2.21
CA HIS A 224 -12.25 9.30 2.35
C HIS A 224 -12.57 10.50 1.46
N TRP A 225 -11.67 11.48 1.42
CA TRP A 225 -11.76 12.54 0.45
C TRP A 225 -11.11 12.08 -0.86
N HIS A 226 -11.92 11.98 -1.91
CA HIS A 226 -11.54 11.39 -3.19
C HIS A 226 -10.61 12.30 -4.01
N GLY A 227 -9.35 12.38 -3.60
CA GLY A 227 -8.31 13.15 -4.23
C GLY A 227 -7.04 13.18 -3.40
N TRP A 228 -6.13 14.11 -3.72
CA TRP A 228 -4.88 14.34 -3.00
C TRP A 228 -5.02 15.50 -2.02
N GLY A 229 -4.66 15.27 -0.76
CA GLY A 229 -4.54 16.30 0.27
C GLY A 229 -3.18 16.22 0.96
N TYR A 230 -2.60 17.36 1.32
CA TYR A 230 -1.31 17.43 2.01
C TYR A 230 -1.25 18.60 2.97
N SER A 231 -0.69 18.35 4.15
CA SER A 231 -0.45 19.36 5.18
C SER A 231 0.75 18.98 6.06
N ILE A 232 1.48 19.97 6.58
CA ILE A 232 2.40 19.78 7.70
C ILE A 232 1.85 20.56 8.89
N ARG A 233 1.45 19.84 9.94
CA ARG A 233 0.96 20.43 11.20
C ARG A 233 1.52 19.67 12.38
N TYR A 234 1.97 20.39 13.40
CA TYR A 234 2.58 19.80 14.60
C TYR A 234 3.78 18.88 14.29
N ASN A 235 4.54 19.22 13.24
CA ASN A 235 5.65 18.41 12.72
C ASN A 235 5.25 16.99 12.26
N VAL A 236 3.96 16.80 11.96
CA VAL A 236 3.40 15.59 11.33
C VAL A 236 3.14 15.91 9.86
N THR A 237 3.55 15.00 8.97
CA THR A 237 3.12 15.04 7.57
C THR A 237 1.77 14.34 7.42
N TRP A 238 0.73 15.09 7.12
CA TRP A 238 -0.61 14.58 6.88
C TRP A 238 -0.84 14.46 5.39
N ILE A 239 -1.26 13.27 4.96
CA ILE A 239 -1.48 12.95 3.56
C ILE A 239 -2.89 12.37 3.44
N VAL A 240 -3.66 12.88 2.49
CA VAL A 240 -4.89 12.27 2.00
C VAL A 240 -4.61 11.75 0.60
N THR A 241 -4.86 10.46 0.35
CA THR A 241 -4.53 9.74 -0.89
C THR A 241 -5.72 8.93 -1.42
N GLY A 242 -6.92 9.52 -1.42
CA GLY A 242 -8.16 8.89 -1.88
C GLY A 242 -8.39 8.93 -3.39
N GLY A 243 -7.32 8.86 -4.18
CA GLY A 243 -7.37 9.04 -5.63
C GLY A 243 -7.37 7.74 -6.44
N ALA A 244 -7.77 6.59 -5.88
CA ALA A 244 -7.51 5.30 -6.53
C ALA A 244 -8.61 4.79 -7.47
N GLY A 245 -9.71 5.53 -7.66
CA GLY A 245 -10.70 5.19 -8.70
C GLY A 245 -12.14 5.59 -8.43
N ALA A 246 -12.48 5.91 -7.17
CA ALA A 246 -13.79 6.46 -6.84
C ALA A 246 -14.05 7.80 -7.56
N PRO A 247 -15.31 8.25 -7.71
CA PRO A 247 -15.60 9.53 -8.35
C PRO A 247 -14.92 10.68 -7.59
N LEU A 248 -14.02 11.40 -8.25
CA LEU A 248 -13.27 12.49 -7.63
C LEU A 248 -14.19 13.59 -7.12
N TYR A 249 -13.82 14.20 -5.99
CA TYR A 249 -14.42 15.48 -5.61
C TYR A 249 -13.95 16.57 -6.56
N THR A 250 -14.91 17.27 -7.16
CA THR A 250 -14.67 18.29 -8.20
C THR A 250 -14.89 19.71 -7.69
N TYR A 251 -15.39 19.87 -6.47
CA TYR A 251 -15.49 21.17 -5.82
C TYR A 251 -14.16 21.50 -5.13
N GLU A 252 -13.78 22.76 -5.18
CA GLU A 252 -12.69 23.27 -4.36
C GLU A 252 -13.13 23.21 -2.89
N VAL A 253 -12.21 22.80 -2.01
CA VAL A 253 -12.43 22.98 -0.57
C VAL A 253 -12.57 24.48 -0.33
N THR A 254 -13.66 24.87 0.33
CA THR A 254 -14.12 26.26 0.41
C THR A 254 -13.06 27.24 0.92
N LYS A 255 -12.06 26.77 1.69
CA LYS A 255 -10.80 27.46 2.05
C LYS A 255 -9.82 26.46 2.70
N PRO A 256 -8.83 25.89 1.98
CA PRO A 256 -7.72 25.23 2.65
C PRO A 256 -6.95 26.24 3.49
N GLU A 257 -6.35 25.81 4.61
CA GLU A 257 -5.46 26.68 5.38
C GLU A 257 -4.19 27.00 4.59
N GLU A 258 -3.52 28.09 4.96
CA GLU A 258 -2.27 28.49 4.30
C GLU A 258 -1.22 27.37 4.41
N GLY A 259 -0.68 26.93 3.27
CA GLY A 259 0.29 25.83 3.18
C GLY A 259 -0.31 24.44 2.94
N ASP A 260 -1.63 24.29 3.05
CA ASP A 260 -2.31 23.06 2.67
C ASP A 260 -2.45 22.96 1.14
N ILE A 261 -2.43 21.73 0.63
CA ILE A 261 -2.71 21.42 -0.77
C ILE A 261 -3.88 20.44 -0.81
N VAL A 262 -4.91 20.76 -1.59
CA VAL A 262 -6.06 19.86 -1.82
C VAL A 262 -6.42 19.90 -3.30
N THR A 263 -6.46 18.73 -3.96
CA THR A 263 -6.73 18.63 -5.40
C THR A 263 -7.39 17.32 -5.79
N GLY A 264 -8.48 17.41 -6.55
CA GLY A 264 -9.22 16.26 -7.06
C GLY A 264 -8.50 15.64 -8.26
N VAL A 265 -7.73 14.58 -8.02
CA VAL A 265 -6.93 13.92 -9.06
C VAL A 265 -6.75 12.44 -8.77
N TYR A 266 -6.76 11.62 -9.82
CA TYR A 266 -6.43 10.21 -9.72
C TYR A 266 -4.93 10.02 -9.55
N HIS A 267 -4.53 9.30 -8.52
CA HIS A 267 -3.13 9.11 -8.17
C HIS A 267 -2.95 7.93 -7.22
N TYR A 268 -1.69 7.58 -7.01
CA TYR A 268 -1.24 6.84 -5.83
C TYR A 268 -0.03 7.54 -5.22
N THR A 269 0.40 7.12 -4.04
CA THR A 269 1.54 7.73 -3.35
C THR A 269 2.69 6.76 -3.25
N VAL A 270 3.89 7.20 -3.63
CA VAL A 270 5.14 6.51 -3.29
C VAL A 270 5.57 6.97 -1.90
N LEU A 271 5.90 6.03 -1.04
CA LEU A 271 6.47 6.25 0.29
C LEU A 271 7.72 5.40 0.46
N ILE A 272 8.86 6.03 0.75
CA ILE A 272 10.12 5.36 1.06
C ILE A 272 10.42 5.56 2.54
N LEU A 273 10.53 4.46 3.29
CA LEU A 273 10.94 4.48 4.69
C LEU A 273 12.43 4.11 4.80
N TYR A 274 13.15 4.80 5.68
CA TYR A 274 14.55 4.52 5.97
C TYR A 274 14.71 3.97 7.40
N PRO A 275 15.63 3.02 7.66
CA PRO A 275 15.87 2.44 8.99
C PRO A 275 16.09 3.44 10.13
N ASN A 276 16.56 4.64 9.81
CA ASN A 276 16.84 5.71 10.76
C ASN A 276 15.59 6.50 11.19
N GLY A 277 14.39 6.09 10.78
CA GLY A 277 13.13 6.79 11.11
C GLY A 277 12.85 8.04 10.27
N THR A 278 13.59 8.24 9.16
CA THR A 278 13.28 9.27 8.15
C THR A 278 12.53 8.67 6.96
N PHE A 279 11.84 9.51 6.19
CA PHE A 279 11.03 9.06 5.07
C PHE A 279 11.02 10.08 3.91
N ARG A 280 10.67 9.61 2.72
CA ARG A 280 10.40 10.42 1.52
C ARG A 280 9.05 9.99 0.95
N PHE A 281 8.26 10.92 0.43
CA PHE A 281 7.03 10.60 -0.25
C PHE A 281 6.77 11.55 -1.41
N TYR A 282 5.96 11.10 -2.38
CA TYR A 282 5.42 11.95 -3.44
C TYR A 282 4.23 11.26 -4.11
N PRO A 283 3.21 12.02 -4.54
CA PRO A 283 2.12 11.49 -5.35
C PRO A 283 2.56 11.29 -6.80
N VAL A 284 2.02 10.23 -7.43
CA VAL A 284 2.23 9.90 -8.85
C VAL A 284 0.90 10.00 -9.58
N ASP A 285 0.87 10.80 -10.64
CA ASP A 285 -0.28 10.88 -11.53
C ASP A 285 -0.38 9.59 -12.36
N ILE A 286 -1.47 8.83 -12.15
CA ILE A 286 -1.71 7.59 -12.88
C ILE A 286 -2.17 7.85 -14.33
N GLY A 287 -2.72 9.03 -14.62
CA GLY A 287 -3.20 9.44 -15.93
C GLY A 287 -2.09 9.81 -16.92
N SER A 288 -0.88 10.11 -16.42
CA SER A 288 0.22 10.67 -17.23
C SER A 288 1.49 9.83 -17.17
N GLY A 289 2.17 9.72 -18.30
CA GLY A 289 3.37 8.90 -18.43
C GLY A 289 3.09 7.40 -18.42
N LYS A 290 4.15 6.61 -18.38
CA LYS A 290 4.11 5.15 -18.34
C LYS A 290 5.25 4.62 -17.48
N PHE A 291 4.98 3.51 -16.79
CA PHE A 291 5.97 2.69 -16.14
C PHE A 291 5.88 1.26 -16.69
N SER A 292 7.00 0.60 -16.93
CA SER A 292 7.00 -0.81 -17.33
C SER A 292 8.30 -1.51 -16.96
N VAL A 293 8.21 -2.79 -16.62
CA VAL A 293 9.35 -3.71 -16.53
C VAL A 293 9.18 -4.78 -17.59
N LYS A 294 10.18 -4.96 -18.45
CA LYS A 294 10.16 -5.96 -19.53
C LYS A 294 11.34 -6.88 -19.38
N LYS A 295 11.09 -8.19 -19.36
CA LYS A 295 12.16 -9.19 -19.49
C LYS A 295 12.72 -9.09 -20.92
N LEU A 296 14.02 -8.85 -21.06
CA LEU A 296 14.70 -8.77 -22.35
C LEU A 296 15.17 -10.16 -22.80
N ASP A 297 15.78 -10.90 -21.89
CA ASP A 297 16.17 -12.31 -22.02
C ASP A 297 16.08 -13.01 -20.64
N ASP A 298 16.58 -14.24 -20.53
CA ASP A 298 16.53 -15.02 -19.29
C ASP A 298 17.30 -14.43 -18.11
N THR A 299 18.15 -13.45 -18.36
CA THR A 299 19.11 -12.86 -17.43
C THR A 299 19.06 -11.34 -17.41
N SER A 300 18.15 -10.68 -18.12
CA SER A 300 18.11 -9.22 -18.15
C SER A 300 16.70 -8.65 -18.26
N TYR A 301 16.54 -7.45 -17.70
CA TYR A 301 15.28 -6.73 -17.61
C TYR A 301 15.49 -5.25 -17.97
N LEU A 302 14.53 -4.69 -18.69
CA LEU A 302 14.45 -3.28 -19.00
C LEU A 302 13.32 -2.63 -18.20
N VAL A 303 13.69 -1.69 -17.33
CA VAL A 303 12.77 -0.80 -16.63
C VAL A 303 12.65 0.49 -17.42
N VAL A 304 11.43 0.94 -17.71
CA VAL A 304 11.17 2.21 -18.40
C VAL A 304 10.29 3.09 -17.52
N ASN A 305 10.72 4.32 -17.26
CA ASN A 305 9.98 5.28 -16.46
C ASN A 305 9.79 6.62 -17.19
N SER A 306 8.54 7.04 -17.32
CA SER A 306 8.15 8.37 -17.80
C SER A 306 7.04 9.01 -16.95
N ARG A 307 6.82 8.50 -15.73
CA ARG A 307 5.81 8.99 -14.79
C ARG A 307 6.11 10.41 -14.32
N VAL A 308 5.03 11.10 -13.95
CA VAL A 308 5.06 12.46 -13.41
C VAL A 308 4.26 12.54 -12.11
N ASN A 309 4.54 13.55 -11.30
CA ASN A 309 3.68 13.89 -10.16
C ASN A 309 2.43 14.69 -10.61
N LEU A 310 1.62 15.11 -9.65
CA LEU A 310 0.38 15.86 -9.87
C LEU A 310 0.58 17.25 -10.50
N ARG A 311 1.82 17.76 -10.55
CA ARG A 311 2.17 19.01 -11.24
C ARG A 311 2.73 18.76 -12.65
N GLY A 312 2.78 17.52 -13.11
CA GLY A 312 3.40 17.14 -14.38
C GLY A 312 4.93 17.12 -14.35
N GLU A 313 5.54 17.21 -13.18
CA GLU A 313 7.00 17.13 -13.02
C GLU A 313 7.44 15.66 -13.06
N PRO A 314 8.50 15.29 -13.81
CA PRO A 314 8.99 13.92 -13.84
C PRO A 314 9.38 13.41 -12.46
N VAL A 315 9.00 12.17 -12.13
CA VAL A 315 9.33 11.53 -10.85
C VAL A 315 10.09 10.23 -11.03
N GLU A 316 10.89 9.90 -10.03
CA GLU A 316 11.45 8.57 -9.87
C GLU A 316 10.33 7.58 -9.51
N ILE A 317 10.53 6.30 -9.82
CA ILE A 317 9.63 5.23 -9.38
C ILE A 317 10.49 4.14 -8.75
N PRO A 318 10.27 3.77 -7.47
CA PRO A 318 10.94 2.61 -6.91
C PRO A 318 10.43 1.36 -7.64
N VAL A 319 11.30 0.40 -7.88
CA VAL A 319 10.91 -0.89 -8.47
C VAL A 319 11.77 -2.00 -7.91
N ARG A 320 11.15 -3.16 -7.70
CA ARG A 320 11.79 -4.38 -7.25
C ARG A 320 11.70 -5.43 -8.36
N VAL A 321 12.81 -5.63 -9.06
CA VAL A 321 12.96 -6.65 -10.09
C VAL A 321 13.26 -7.98 -9.42
N LYS A 322 12.45 -9.00 -9.73
CA LYS A 322 12.61 -10.36 -9.22
C LYS A 322 13.28 -11.25 -10.26
N PHE A 323 14.41 -11.85 -9.89
CA PHE A 323 15.12 -12.87 -10.66
C PHE A 323 15.13 -14.19 -9.89
N THR A 324 14.91 -15.30 -10.57
CA THR A 324 14.90 -16.63 -9.92
C THR A 324 16.01 -17.49 -10.49
N TYR A 325 16.87 -18.02 -9.62
CA TYR A 325 17.96 -18.90 -9.99
C TYR A 325 18.03 -20.07 -9.00
N ASN A 326 18.02 -21.31 -9.53
CA ASN A 326 17.99 -22.54 -8.73
C ASN A 326 16.91 -22.55 -7.63
N GLY A 327 15.74 -21.98 -7.94
CA GLY A 327 14.61 -21.89 -7.00
C GLY A 327 14.76 -20.80 -5.92
N VAL A 328 15.85 -20.05 -5.91
CA VAL A 328 16.06 -18.91 -5.00
C VAL A 328 15.66 -17.62 -5.69
N GLU A 329 14.91 -16.77 -4.99
CA GLU A 329 14.50 -15.45 -5.47
C GLU A 329 15.52 -14.39 -5.05
N VAL A 330 16.06 -13.69 -6.04
CA VAL A 330 16.98 -12.56 -5.89
C VAL A 330 16.22 -11.30 -6.30
N TYR A 331 16.29 -10.29 -5.46
CA TYR A 331 15.55 -9.04 -5.65
C TYR A 331 16.50 -7.89 -5.85
N THR A 332 16.39 -7.19 -6.98
CA THR A 332 17.08 -5.93 -7.23
C THR A 332 16.11 -4.79 -7.05
N VAL A 333 16.36 -3.92 -6.08
CA VAL A 333 15.51 -2.75 -5.80
C VAL A 333 16.24 -1.51 -6.26
N LEU A 334 15.60 -0.70 -7.10
CA LEU A 334 16.20 0.51 -7.68
C LEU A 334 15.21 1.66 -7.73
N MET A 335 15.72 2.90 -7.67
CA MET A 335 14.97 4.10 -8.01
C MET A 335 15.11 4.35 -9.51
N ALA A 336 14.06 4.08 -10.28
CA ALA A 336 14.06 4.26 -11.73
C ALA A 336 14.02 5.77 -12.05
N PRO A 337 15.07 6.36 -12.65
CA PRO A 337 15.13 7.79 -12.87
C PRO A 337 13.99 8.29 -13.78
N PRO A 338 13.59 9.56 -13.68
CA PRO A 338 12.55 10.09 -14.55
C PRO A 338 13.01 10.12 -16.01
N ARG A 339 12.10 9.83 -16.95
CA ARG A 339 12.35 9.84 -18.40
C ARG A 339 13.55 8.98 -18.80
N SER A 340 13.65 7.79 -18.23
CA SER A 340 14.79 6.91 -18.39
C SER A 340 14.40 5.48 -18.78
N SER A 341 15.41 4.75 -19.20
CA SER A 341 15.38 3.30 -19.31
C SER A 341 16.59 2.73 -18.58
N VAL A 342 16.35 1.84 -17.63
CA VAL A 342 17.36 1.18 -16.79
C VAL A 342 17.42 -0.29 -17.16
N GLU A 343 18.61 -0.81 -17.41
CA GLU A 343 18.83 -2.25 -17.61
C GLU A 343 19.36 -2.87 -16.32
N VAL A 344 18.79 -4.02 -15.95
CA VAL A 344 19.26 -4.87 -14.85
C VAL A 344 19.64 -6.21 -15.46
N SER A 345 20.89 -6.62 -15.30
CA SER A 345 21.42 -7.85 -15.89
C SER A 345 22.07 -8.73 -14.81
N TYR A 346 21.88 -10.04 -14.92
CA TYR A 346 22.31 -11.05 -13.95
C TYR A 346 23.28 -12.02 -14.61
N SER A 347 24.42 -12.29 -13.98
CA SER A 347 25.42 -13.26 -14.45
C SER A 347 25.84 -14.18 -13.32
N THR A 348 25.76 -15.49 -13.55
CA THR A 348 26.19 -16.50 -12.57
C THR A 348 27.71 -16.69 -12.66
N ILE A 349 28.38 -16.86 -11.50
CA ILE A 349 29.84 -16.95 -11.44
C ILE A 349 30.29 -18.40 -11.21
N ASP A 350 29.82 -19.02 -10.11
CA ASP A 350 30.29 -20.32 -9.63
C ASP A 350 29.15 -21.20 -9.07
N GLY A 351 27.91 -20.91 -9.49
CA GLY A 351 26.72 -21.65 -9.08
C GLY A 351 26.11 -21.21 -7.75
N VAL A 352 26.82 -20.45 -6.93
CA VAL A 352 26.32 -19.90 -5.65
C VAL A 352 26.44 -18.37 -5.58
N HIS A 353 27.25 -17.74 -6.43
CA HIS A 353 27.29 -16.29 -6.57
C HIS A 353 26.63 -15.81 -7.86
N ILE A 354 25.88 -14.71 -7.76
CA ILE A 354 25.33 -13.96 -8.90
C ILE A 354 25.92 -12.55 -8.85
N ALA A 355 26.52 -12.12 -9.95
CA ALA A 355 26.83 -10.73 -10.21
C ALA A 355 25.65 -10.05 -10.90
N ILE A 356 25.35 -8.83 -10.48
CA ILE A 356 24.26 -7.99 -10.98
C ILE A 356 24.88 -6.69 -11.46
N SER A 357 24.55 -6.29 -12.68
CA SER A 357 24.86 -4.97 -13.23
C SER A 357 23.59 -4.16 -13.40
N CYS A 358 23.62 -2.89 -13.01
CA CYS A 358 22.50 -1.99 -13.19
C CYS A 358 23.01 -0.56 -13.41
N ASN A 359 22.44 0.13 -14.39
CA ASN A 359 22.83 1.51 -14.74
C ASN A 359 22.04 2.60 -13.97
N ALA A 360 21.23 2.22 -12.96
CA ALA A 360 20.63 3.17 -12.03
C ALA A 360 21.65 3.67 -10.99
N THR A 361 21.40 4.86 -10.43
CA THR A 361 22.30 5.50 -9.46
C THR A 361 22.03 5.08 -8.01
N GLU A 362 20.78 4.77 -7.67
CA GLU A 362 20.35 4.35 -6.34
C GLU A 362 19.67 2.99 -6.44
N TRP A 363 20.38 1.95 -6.01
CA TRP A 363 19.86 0.58 -6.00
C TRP A 363 20.61 -0.31 -5.00
N TYR A 364 20.01 -1.43 -4.67
CA TYR A 364 20.61 -2.52 -3.91
C TYR A 364 20.05 -3.86 -4.39
N VAL A 365 20.72 -4.95 -4.03
CA VAL A 365 20.24 -6.31 -4.27
C VAL A 365 20.15 -7.06 -2.95
N TYR A 366 19.16 -7.93 -2.82
CA TYR A 366 19.05 -8.80 -1.67
C TYR A 366 18.48 -10.17 -2.01
N VAL A 367 18.76 -11.12 -1.12
CA VAL A 367 18.08 -12.42 -1.05
C VAL A 367 17.57 -12.56 0.38
N CYS A 368 16.26 -12.80 0.51
CA CYS A 368 15.61 -12.90 1.81
C CYS A 368 15.92 -14.26 2.44
N ASN A 369 16.33 -14.26 3.70
CA ASN A 369 16.26 -15.47 4.52
C ASN A 369 14.85 -15.54 5.12
N PRO A 370 14.06 -16.60 4.83
CA PRO A 370 12.66 -16.67 5.28
C PRO A 370 12.52 -17.06 6.76
N VAL A 371 13.59 -17.50 7.42
CA VAL A 371 13.57 -17.95 8.83
C VAL A 371 14.03 -16.83 9.77
N ASP A 372 15.10 -16.13 9.40
CA ASP A 372 15.61 -15.01 10.18
C ASP A 372 15.93 -13.82 9.25
N PRO A 373 15.10 -12.75 9.25
CA PRO A 373 15.31 -11.61 8.38
C PRO A 373 16.66 -10.91 8.61
N ASN A 374 17.26 -11.00 9.81
CA ASN A 374 18.54 -10.35 10.18
C ASN A 374 19.74 -10.86 9.40
N ILE A 375 19.65 -12.09 8.91
CA ILE A 375 20.73 -12.74 8.16
C ILE A 375 20.44 -12.81 6.65
N SER A 376 19.43 -12.07 6.18
CA SER A 376 19.23 -11.85 4.75
C SER A 376 20.47 -11.19 4.16
N HIS A 377 20.93 -11.68 3.01
CA HIS A 377 22.08 -11.09 2.37
C HIS A 377 21.64 -9.88 1.56
N VAL A 378 22.27 -8.73 1.79
CA VAL A 378 22.07 -7.47 1.07
C VAL A 378 23.41 -7.00 0.55
N SER A 379 23.45 -6.57 -0.71
CA SER A 379 24.65 -6.06 -1.36
C SER A 379 24.37 -4.71 -2.02
N LEU A 380 25.26 -3.75 -1.77
CA LEU A 380 25.21 -2.42 -2.35
C LEU A 380 26.13 -2.35 -3.57
N PRO A 381 25.80 -1.56 -4.60
CA PRO A 381 26.60 -1.48 -5.80
C PRO A 381 27.93 -0.78 -5.58
N VAL A 382 28.98 -1.35 -6.19
CA VAL A 382 30.30 -0.74 -6.36
C VAL A 382 30.55 -0.63 -7.86
N ASN A 383 30.78 0.59 -8.34
CA ASN A 383 30.98 0.89 -9.77
C ASN A 383 29.90 0.31 -10.71
N GLY A 384 28.63 0.36 -10.29
CA GLY A 384 27.50 -0.12 -11.09
C GLY A 384 27.27 -1.65 -11.05
N THR A 385 27.98 -2.36 -10.17
CA THR A 385 27.85 -3.82 -10.01
C THR A 385 27.68 -4.22 -8.56
N ALA A 386 26.95 -5.28 -8.28
CA ALA A 386 26.84 -5.89 -6.96
C ALA A 386 26.91 -7.42 -7.08
N THR A 387 27.37 -8.10 -6.05
CA THR A 387 27.39 -9.57 -6.00
C THR A 387 26.56 -10.04 -4.82
N ILE A 388 25.73 -11.05 -5.04
CA ILE A 388 25.00 -11.74 -3.99
C ILE A 388 25.47 -13.20 -3.89
N ASP A 389 25.66 -13.66 -2.66
CA ASP A 389 25.94 -15.05 -2.31
C ASP A 389 24.63 -15.71 -1.89
N LEU A 390 24.30 -16.83 -2.53
CA LEU A 390 23.09 -17.62 -2.29
C LEU A 390 23.29 -18.69 -1.19
N SER A 391 24.52 -18.90 -0.70
CA SER A 391 24.84 -19.91 0.31
C SER A 391 24.05 -19.70 1.61
N VAL A 392 23.73 -18.45 1.97
CA VAL A 392 22.86 -18.07 3.09
C VAL A 392 21.45 -18.66 3.04
N VAL A 393 20.96 -19.02 1.84
CA VAL A 393 19.64 -19.62 1.66
C VAL A 393 19.73 -21.08 1.23
N LEU A 394 20.76 -21.46 0.46
CA LEU A 394 20.97 -22.84 0.05
C LEU A 394 21.50 -23.73 1.20
N GLY A 395 22.18 -23.15 2.20
CA GLY A 395 22.69 -23.86 3.37
C GLY A 395 21.65 -24.14 4.47
N SER A 396 20.46 -23.52 4.40
CA SER A 396 19.41 -23.66 5.42
C SER A 396 18.41 -24.79 5.15
N THR A 397 18.54 -25.53 4.04
CA THR A 397 17.61 -26.62 3.67
C THR A 397 17.92 -27.97 4.34
N THR A 398 18.52 -28.00 5.53
CA THR A 398 18.47 -29.23 6.35
C THR A 398 17.18 -29.19 7.16
N PRO A 399 16.18 -30.06 6.90
CA PRO A 399 14.91 -30.01 7.62
C PRO A 399 15.14 -30.49 9.05
N THR A 400 15.33 -29.53 9.96
CA THR A 400 15.13 -29.81 11.37
C THR A 400 13.63 -29.71 11.58
N MET A 401 12.96 -30.80 11.93
CA MET A 401 11.57 -30.78 12.35
C MET A 401 11.45 -29.90 13.62
N ALA A 402 11.22 -28.60 13.42
CA ALA A 402 10.93 -27.67 14.49
C ALA A 402 9.42 -27.71 14.75
N SER A 403 9.09 -28.04 15.99
CA SER A 403 7.76 -27.98 16.58
C SER A 403 7.07 -26.65 16.28
N LYS A 404 5.77 -26.71 15.96
CA LYS A 404 4.87 -25.56 15.92
C LYS A 404 4.94 -24.78 17.23
N GLU A 405 5.74 -23.73 17.27
CA GLU A 405 5.58 -22.65 18.23
C GLU A 405 4.70 -21.58 17.60
N THR A 406 3.51 -21.45 18.16
CA THR A 406 2.53 -20.41 17.84
C THR A 406 3.11 -19.06 18.27
N VAL A 407 3.56 -18.25 17.30
CA VAL A 407 3.85 -16.83 17.54
C VAL A 407 2.53 -16.14 17.87
N SER A 408 2.43 -15.67 19.12
CA SER A 408 1.28 -14.94 19.66
C SER A 408 1.14 -13.58 18.96
N THR A 409 0.31 -13.49 17.92
CA THR A 409 -0.31 -12.22 17.53
C THR A 409 -1.36 -11.88 18.57
N GLY A 410 -1.16 -10.83 19.36
CA GLY A 410 -2.12 -10.37 20.36
C GLY A 410 -3.46 -10.00 19.72
N TYR A 411 -4.42 -10.93 19.76
CA TYR A 411 -5.82 -10.71 19.43
C TYR A 411 -6.63 -10.87 20.73
N THR A 412 -7.25 -9.80 21.21
CA THR A 412 -8.19 -9.85 22.35
C THR A 412 -9.56 -9.36 21.89
N PRO A 413 -10.55 -10.26 21.70
CA PRO A 413 -11.91 -9.84 21.46
C PRO A 413 -12.60 -9.61 22.82
N THR A 414 -12.65 -8.36 23.28
CA THR A 414 -13.38 -8.04 24.51
C THR A 414 -14.86 -7.87 24.23
N ARG A 415 -15.64 -8.92 24.52
CA ARG A 415 -17.10 -8.85 24.67
C ARG A 415 -17.41 -8.32 26.07
N SER A 416 -17.96 -7.11 26.16
CA SER A 416 -18.28 -6.43 27.42
C SER A 416 -19.63 -6.86 28.02
N SER A 417 -19.65 -7.19 29.31
CA SER A 417 -20.73 -6.86 30.26
C SER A 417 -20.22 -6.94 31.71
N PRO A 418 -20.79 -6.17 32.66
CA PRO A 418 -20.06 -5.61 33.80
C PRO A 418 -20.41 -6.24 35.16
N ALA A 419 -19.45 -6.25 36.09
CA ALA A 419 -19.69 -6.21 37.54
C ALA A 419 -18.39 -5.82 38.28
N ILE A 420 -18.34 -4.64 38.89
CA ILE A 420 -18.42 -4.33 40.34
C ILE A 420 -17.04 -4.18 40.99
N GLU A 421 -16.88 -3.01 41.60
CA GLU A 421 -15.74 -2.49 42.38
C GLU A 421 -15.41 -3.37 43.60
N GLU A 422 -14.13 -3.40 44.01
CA GLU A 422 -13.78 -3.01 45.38
C GLU A 422 -12.29 -2.69 45.56
N SER A 423 -12.07 -1.62 46.32
CA SER A 423 -10.81 -1.03 46.75
C SER A 423 -10.10 -1.82 47.84
N THR A 424 -8.76 -1.75 47.92
CA THR A 424 -8.06 -1.36 49.15
C THR A 424 -6.57 -1.07 48.93
N GLN A 425 -6.09 -0.03 49.62
CA GLN A 425 -4.71 0.45 49.69
C GLN A 425 -3.94 -0.17 50.87
N VAL A 426 -2.63 0.17 50.93
CA VAL A 426 -1.73 0.27 52.11
C VAL A 426 -0.96 -1.04 52.38
N GLU A 427 0.37 -1.14 52.55
CA GLU A 427 1.36 -0.25 53.17
C GLU A 427 2.82 -0.57 52.73
N LYS A 428 3.74 0.39 52.91
CA LYS A 428 5.21 0.27 52.77
C LYS A 428 5.87 -0.08 54.12
N PRO A 429 7.11 -0.60 54.11
CA PRO A 429 8.15 0.07 54.90
C PRO A 429 9.51 0.29 54.20
N LYS A 430 10.21 1.34 54.67
CA LYS A 430 11.62 1.76 54.45
C LYS A 430 12.60 0.68 54.97
N SER A 431 13.87 0.54 54.56
CA SER A 431 14.99 1.52 54.50
C SER A 431 16.27 0.95 53.83
N THR A 432 16.99 1.86 53.14
CA THR A 432 18.43 2.08 52.75
C THR A 432 19.56 1.07 53.17
N PRO A 433 20.72 1.01 52.46
CA PRO A 433 21.67 2.14 52.30
C PRO A 433 22.31 2.37 50.91
N THR A 434 22.75 3.62 50.74
CA THR A 434 23.38 4.29 49.61
C THR A 434 24.85 3.88 49.42
N LEU A 435 25.30 3.72 48.16
CA LEU A 435 26.72 3.72 47.78
C LEU A 435 26.96 4.78 46.70
N LYS A 436 27.87 5.71 47.01
CA LYS A 436 28.34 6.79 46.13
C LYS A 436 29.40 6.25 45.17
N SER A 437 29.33 6.62 43.90
CA SER A 437 30.49 6.69 43.01
C SER A 437 30.37 7.91 42.08
N SER A 438 31.51 8.60 41.93
CA SER A 438 31.70 9.88 41.23
C SER A 438 31.62 9.76 39.70
N PRO A 439 31.42 10.88 38.97
CA PRO A 439 31.13 10.86 37.54
C PRO A 439 32.41 10.76 36.69
N LEU A 440 32.38 9.86 35.71
CA LEU A 440 33.34 9.80 34.60
C LEU A 440 32.77 10.59 33.43
N HIS A 441 33.49 11.64 33.01
CA HIS A 441 33.29 12.34 31.74
C HIS A 441 33.50 11.37 30.56
N PRO A 442 32.54 11.28 29.62
CA PRO A 442 32.83 10.82 28.27
C PRO A 442 33.21 12.02 27.39
N THR A 443 34.36 11.90 26.74
CA THR A 443 34.86 12.77 25.68
C THR A 443 33.90 12.75 24.49
N SER A 444 33.53 13.95 24.02
CA SER A 444 32.69 14.17 22.84
C SER A 444 33.31 13.58 21.57
N PRO A 445 32.58 12.77 20.79
CA PRO A 445 32.93 12.53 19.40
C PRO A 445 32.57 13.75 18.54
N THR A 446 33.50 14.08 17.65
CA THR A 446 33.46 15.16 16.65
C THR A 446 32.14 15.19 15.87
N PRO A 447 31.51 16.36 15.67
CA PRO A 447 30.26 16.46 14.94
C PRO A 447 30.46 16.17 13.44
N ILE A 448 29.77 15.15 12.95
CA ILE A 448 29.51 14.93 11.52
C ILE A 448 28.55 16.04 11.06
N PRO A 449 28.77 16.70 9.92
CA PRO A 449 27.97 17.85 9.52
C PRO A 449 26.50 17.46 9.35
N HIS A 450 25.64 18.07 10.17
CA HIS A 450 24.20 18.08 9.99
C HIS A 450 23.88 18.77 8.66
N ARG A 451 23.50 17.98 7.65
CA ARG A 451 22.78 18.50 6.49
C ARG A 451 21.33 18.67 6.93
N THR A 452 20.98 19.87 7.33
CA THR A 452 19.60 20.31 7.47
C THR A 452 18.89 20.03 6.14
N THR A 453 17.86 19.20 6.17
CA THR A 453 16.90 19.10 5.06
C THR A 453 16.09 20.40 5.04
N GLU A 454 16.65 21.43 4.41
CA GLU A 454 15.85 22.53 3.90
C GLU A 454 14.88 21.97 2.86
N LEU A 455 13.59 22.33 2.96
CA LEU A 455 12.64 22.14 1.87
C LEU A 455 13.24 22.73 0.59
N PRO A 456 13.08 22.09 -0.57
CA PRO A 456 13.24 22.80 -1.83
C PRO A 456 12.25 23.97 -1.82
N SER A 457 12.73 25.19 -2.11
CA SER A 457 11.94 26.42 -2.21
C SER A 457 10.83 26.40 -3.29
N THR A 458 10.55 25.24 -3.88
CA THR A 458 9.59 25.00 -4.96
C THR A 458 8.19 24.62 -4.47
N LEU A 459 7.99 24.38 -3.17
CA LEU A 459 6.67 24.06 -2.58
C LEU A 459 5.83 25.29 -2.16
N GLN A 460 6.36 26.52 -2.28
CA GLN A 460 5.70 27.75 -1.81
C GLN A 460 5.03 28.59 -2.90
N LYS A 461 4.99 28.14 -4.16
CA LYS A 461 4.32 28.93 -5.21
C LYS A 461 2.83 28.58 -5.32
N PRO A 462 1.93 29.59 -5.29
CA PRO A 462 0.50 29.36 -5.47
C PRO A 462 0.22 28.76 -6.84
N TRP A 463 -0.71 27.81 -6.85
CA TRP A 463 -1.21 27.15 -8.05
C TRP A 463 -1.93 28.17 -8.95
N VAL A 464 -1.56 28.18 -10.23
CA VAL A 464 -2.31 28.86 -11.29
C VAL A 464 -2.90 27.76 -12.15
N ALA A 465 -4.22 27.63 -12.15
CA ALA A 465 -4.92 26.71 -13.02
C ALA A 465 -4.45 26.90 -14.47
N PRO A 466 -4.12 25.84 -15.22
CA PRO A 466 -3.97 25.96 -16.65
C PRO A 466 -5.31 26.40 -17.25
N GLU A 467 -5.33 27.52 -17.97
CA GLU A 467 -6.46 27.87 -18.84
C GLU A 467 -6.64 26.73 -19.85
N THR A 468 -7.66 25.91 -19.66
CA THR A 468 -8.07 24.92 -20.64
C THR A 468 -8.78 25.67 -21.76
N ASP A 469 -8.04 26.08 -22.79
CA ASP A 469 -8.64 26.58 -24.03
C ASP A 469 -9.36 25.40 -24.70
N PHE A 470 -10.67 25.28 -24.44
CA PHE A 470 -11.56 24.21 -24.91
C PHE A 470 -11.86 24.30 -26.43
N LYS A 471 -11.42 25.38 -27.09
CA LYS A 471 -11.74 25.70 -28.49
C LYS A 471 -11.09 24.78 -29.55
N PRO A 472 -9.87 24.21 -29.36
CA PRO A 472 -9.30 23.30 -30.34
C PRO A 472 -10.05 21.96 -30.39
N PHE A 473 -10.48 21.45 -29.23
CA PHE A 473 -11.15 20.15 -29.12
C PHE A 473 -12.54 20.17 -29.77
N LEU A 474 -13.28 21.27 -29.61
CA LEU A 474 -14.60 21.46 -30.23
C LEU A 474 -14.51 21.55 -31.76
N ARG A 475 -13.42 22.13 -32.30
CA ARG A 475 -13.20 22.20 -33.76
C ARG A 475 -12.88 20.85 -34.38
N VAL A 476 -12.11 20.01 -33.68
CA VAL A 476 -11.80 18.64 -34.13
C VAL A 476 -13.06 17.78 -34.09
N LEU A 477 -13.84 17.87 -33.01
CA LEU A 477 -15.08 17.11 -32.85
C LEU A 477 -16.14 17.51 -33.90
N CYS A 478 -16.30 18.81 -34.17
CA CYS A 478 -17.18 19.27 -35.25
C CYS A 478 -16.70 18.81 -36.65
N GLY A 479 -15.40 18.79 -36.89
CA GLY A 479 -14.84 18.31 -38.16
C GLY A 479 -15.09 16.81 -38.40
N VAL A 480 -14.96 15.99 -37.37
CA VAL A 480 -15.22 14.54 -37.43
C VAL A 480 -16.71 14.24 -37.61
N LEU A 481 -17.59 14.97 -36.90
CA LEU A 481 -19.04 14.78 -37.01
C LEU A 481 -19.61 15.23 -38.37
N LEU A 482 -19.01 16.24 -39.00
CA LEU A 482 -19.32 16.66 -40.37
C LEU A 482 -18.83 15.64 -41.40
N ALA A 483 -17.64 15.07 -41.21
CA ALA A 483 -17.09 14.04 -42.11
C ALA A 483 -17.88 12.71 -42.07
N LEU A 484 -18.54 12.41 -40.96
CA LEU A 484 -19.36 11.21 -40.78
C LEU A 484 -20.85 11.39 -41.16
N GLY A 485 -21.24 12.55 -41.70
CA GLY A 485 -22.61 12.80 -42.16
C GLY A 485 -23.67 12.90 -41.05
N LEU A 486 -23.26 13.08 -39.79
CA LEU A 486 -24.14 13.15 -38.61
C LEU A 486 -24.47 14.59 -38.18
N GLY A 487 -24.20 15.56 -39.05
CA GLY A 487 -24.21 16.99 -38.75
C GLY A 487 -25.57 17.70 -38.78
N THR A 488 -26.63 17.15 -38.17
CA THR A 488 -27.93 17.87 -38.04
C THR A 488 -28.58 17.79 -36.66
N ALA A 489 -27.80 17.84 -35.57
CA ALA A 489 -28.38 17.91 -34.21
C ALA A 489 -27.72 18.90 -33.23
N ILE A 490 -26.69 19.67 -33.62
CA ILE A 490 -25.95 20.53 -32.66
C ILE A 490 -26.17 22.04 -32.88
N TRP A 491 -26.99 22.44 -33.86
CA TRP A 491 -27.24 23.87 -34.12
C TRP A 491 -28.40 24.50 -33.33
N LEU A 492 -29.06 23.75 -32.42
CA LEU A 492 -30.19 24.25 -31.63
C LEU A 492 -29.90 24.52 -30.14
N PHE A 493 -28.68 24.28 -29.63
CA PHE A 493 -28.34 24.49 -28.21
C PHE A 493 -27.44 25.70 -27.89
N SER A 494 -27.14 26.57 -28.87
CA SER A 494 -26.30 27.76 -28.66
C SER A 494 -27.07 29.07 -28.40
N ARG A 495 -28.37 29.01 -28.08
CA ARG A 495 -29.14 30.18 -27.61
C ARG A 495 -29.96 29.84 -26.38
N LYS A 496 -29.27 29.68 -25.24
CA LYS A 496 -29.69 30.04 -23.87
C LYS A 496 -28.77 29.33 -22.88
N THR A 497 -27.72 30.04 -22.45
CA THR A 497 -27.12 30.14 -21.11
C THR A 497 -25.82 30.90 -21.28
#